data_AF-A0A2N2NZ62-F1
#
_entry.id   AF-A0A2N2NZ62-F1
#
_cell.length_a   1.000
_cell.length_b   1.000
_cell.length_c   1.000
_cell.angle_alpha   90.00
_cell.angle_beta   90.00
_cell.angle_gamma   90.00
#
_symmetry.space_group_name_H-M   'P 1'
#
loop_
_entity.id
_entity.type
_entity.pdbx_description
1 polymer ?
#
loop_
_entity_poly.entity_id
_entity_poly.type
_entity_poly.pdbx_seq_one_letter_code
_entity_poly.pdbx_strand_id
1 'polypeptide(L)'
;MTDEPIIIPKWIWIIPVLLVFLILGYAFSPTDQDGRPILLLPDIRAVEEYRVAIVRWREQAQELDTQISTILSGKYGDDLFTRSRESQKMIDAGVRLIQN
;
A
#
# COMPACT_ATOMS: atom_id res chain seq x y z
N MET A 1 -45.83 24.55 38.86
CA MET A 1 -44.88 24.10 37.84
C MET A 1 -44.07 25.34 37.49
N THR A 2 -42.89 25.48 38.09
CA THR A 2 -42.00 26.63 37.87
C THR A 2 -41.01 26.25 36.79
N ASP A 3 -41.16 26.87 35.62
CA ASP A 3 -40.23 26.72 34.49
C ASP A 3 -38.95 27.50 34.81
N GLU A 4 -37.96 26.82 35.41
CA GLU A 4 -36.64 27.39 35.59
C GLU A 4 -35.94 27.52 34.22
N PRO A 5 -35.46 28.71 33.85
CA PRO A 5 -34.76 28.89 32.57
C PRO A 5 -33.45 28.12 32.59
N ILE A 6 -33.32 27.17 31.66
CA ILE A 6 -32.09 26.38 31.46
C ILE A 6 -31.02 27.31 30.88
N ILE A 7 -30.16 27.86 31.74
CA ILE A 7 -29.03 28.67 31.32
C ILE A 7 -27.93 27.73 30.81
N ILE A 8 -27.86 27.56 29.49
CA ILE A 8 -26.80 26.75 28.85
C ILE A 8 -25.49 27.55 28.87
N PRO A 9 -24.45 27.08 29.59
CA PRO A 9 -23.16 27.75 29.60
C PRO A 9 -22.54 27.76 28.20
N LYS A 10 -22.01 28.91 27.75
CA LYS A 10 -21.35 29.03 26.44
C LYS A 10 -20.20 28.03 26.23
N TRP A 11 -19.59 27.55 27.30
CA TRP A 11 -18.49 26.58 27.29
C TRP A 11 -18.91 25.17 26.86
N ILE A 12 -20.23 24.88 26.78
CA ILE A 12 -20.73 23.57 26.34
C ILE A 12 -20.35 23.26 24.89
N TRP A 13 -20.10 24.29 24.07
CA TRP A 13 -19.63 24.14 22.69
C TRP A 13 -18.18 23.66 22.55
N ILE A 14 -17.38 23.72 23.62
CA ILE A 14 -15.99 23.27 23.58
C ILE A 14 -15.91 21.74 23.52
N ILE A 15 -16.86 21.06 24.16
CA ILE A 15 -16.92 19.59 24.18
C ILE A 15 -17.06 19.00 22.78
N PRO A 16 -18.06 19.38 21.95
CA PRO A 16 -18.17 18.84 20.60
C PRO A 16 -16.98 19.24 19.72
N VAL A 17 -16.40 20.43 19.90
CA VAL A 17 -15.20 20.86 19.16
C VAL A 17 -14.00 19.97 19.49
N LEU A 18 -13.72 19.72 20.77
CA LEU A 18 -12.66 18.80 21.20
C LEU A 18 -12.89 17.38 20.66
N LEU A 19 -14.14 16.92 20.66
CA LEU A 19 -14.50 15.59 20.18
C LEU A 19 -14.24 15.47 18.67
N VAL A 20 -14.55 16.50 17.89
CA VAL A 20 -14.21 16.56 16.46
C VAL A 20 -12.69 16.52 16.25
N PHE A 21 -11.92 17.31 17.00
CA PHE A 21 -10.46 17.28 16.90
C PHE A 21 -9.86 15.91 17.26
N LEU A 22 -10.44 15.23 18.25
CA LEU A 22 -10.01 13.90 18.66
C LEU A 22 -10.32 12.84 17.59
N ILE A 23 -11.51 12.90 16.98
CA ILE A 23 -11.89 12.02 15.87
C ILE A 23 -10.97 12.25 14.67
N LEU A 24 -10.71 13.52 14.32
CA LEU A 24 -9.81 13.85 13.23
C LEU A 24 -8.38 13.39 13.52
N GLY A 25 -7.88 13.60 14.73
CA GLY A 25 -6.57 13.09 15.15
C GLY A 25 -6.50 11.57 15.06
N TYR A 26 -7.51 10.86 15.52
CA TYR A 26 -7.57 9.40 15.44
C TYR A 26 -7.65 8.89 13.99
N ALA A 27 -8.50 9.47 13.15
CA ALA A 27 -8.73 9.04 11.78
C ALA A 27 -7.57 9.37 10.84
N PHE A 28 -6.89 10.50 11.05
CA PHE A 28 -5.81 10.98 10.18
C PHE A 28 -4.41 10.73 10.76
N SER A 29 -4.28 10.22 11.99
CA SER A 29 -2.97 9.87 12.55
C SER A 29 -2.41 8.65 11.80
N PRO A 30 -1.28 8.80 11.09
CA PRO A 30 -0.65 7.67 10.42
C PRO A 30 -0.16 6.66 11.47
N THR A 31 -0.75 5.47 11.43
CA THR A 31 -0.42 4.36 12.32
C THR A 31 0.19 3.22 11.53
N ASP A 32 1.13 2.51 12.14
CA ASP A 32 1.75 1.31 11.57
C ASP A 32 0.74 0.17 11.42
N GLN A 33 1.12 -0.87 10.68
CA GLN A 33 0.37 -2.13 10.57
C GLN A 33 0.12 -2.79 11.94
N ASP A 34 0.94 -2.47 12.94
CA ASP A 34 0.78 -2.90 14.34
C ASP A 34 0.05 -1.88 15.23
N GLY A 35 -0.58 -0.84 14.66
CA GLY A 35 -1.34 0.18 15.38
C GLY A 35 -0.49 1.16 16.20
N ARG A 36 0.82 1.22 15.96
CA ARG A 36 1.74 2.12 16.66
C ARG A 36 1.76 3.50 15.98
N PRO A 37 1.80 4.60 16.75
CA PRO A 37 1.97 5.94 16.18
C PRO A 37 3.36 6.03 15.54
N ILE A 38 3.37 6.18 14.22
CA ILE A 38 4.57 6.23 13.42
C ILE A 38 5.14 7.65 13.52
N LEU A 39 6.14 7.82 14.40
CA LEU A 39 7.03 8.97 14.39
C LEU A 39 8.16 8.69 13.40
N LEU A 40 7.84 8.63 12.11
CA LEU A 40 8.89 8.60 11.11
C LEU A 40 9.43 10.01 10.96
N LEU A 41 10.63 10.23 11.49
CA LEU A 41 11.55 11.18 10.88
C LEU A 41 11.55 10.91 9.37
N PRO A 42 11.51 11.94 8.51
CA PRO A 42 11.39 11.78 7.06
C PRO A 42 12.39 10.77 6.49
N ASP A 43 13.59 10.72 7.07
CA ASP A 43 14.65 9.79 6.68
C ASP A 43 14.31 8.32 6.92
N ILE A 44 13.58 7.99 7.99
CA ILE A 44 13.20 6.60 8.32
C ILE A 44 12.04 6.15 7.41
N ARG A 45 11.16 7.07 7.01
CA ARG A 45 10.06 6.78 6.08
C ARG A 45 10.57 6.38 4.70
N ALA A 46 11.58 7.07 4.21
CA ALA A 46 12.20 6.74 2.93
C ALA A 46 12.80 5.32 2.91
N VAL A 47 13.37 4.89 4.04
CA VAL A 47 13.94 3.55 4.18
C VAL A 47 12.85 2.47 4.19
N GLU A 48 11.74 2.70 4.89
CA GLU A 48 10.63 1.73 4.89
C GLU A 48 9.93 1.66 3.52
N GLU A 49 9.74 2.80 2.84
CA GLU A 49 9.22 2.83 1.47
C GLU A 49 10.15 2.06 0.51
N TYR A 50 11.47 2.22 0.65
CA TYR A 50 12.45 1.45 -0.10
C TYR A 50 12.39 -0.05 0.22
N ARG A 51 12.23 -0.41 1.49
CA ARG A 51 12.09 -1.81 1.93
C ARG A 51 10.86 -2.47 1.32
N VAL A 52 9.72 -1.79 1.37
CA VAL A 52 8.46 -2.28 0.77
C VAL A 52 8.60 -2.42 -0.75
N ALA A 53 9.25 -1.46 -1.41
CA ALA A 53 9.50 -1.52 -2.85
C ALA A 53 10.37 -2.73 -3.24
N ILE A 54 11.44 -3.03 -2.49
CA ILE A 54 12.28 -4.20 -2.75
C ILE A 54 11.52 -5.51 -2.57
N VAL A 55 10.72 -5.63 -1.50
CA VAL A 55 9.95 -6.86 -1.24
C VAL A 55 8.98 -7.12 -2.40
N ARG A 56 8.26 -6.08 -2.86
CA ARG A 56 7.37 -6.19 -4.01
C ARG A 56 8.12 -6.52 -5.31
N TRP A 57 9.28 -5.92 -5.52
CA TRP A 57 10.12 -6.22 -6.68
C TRP A 57 10.61 -7.67 -6.69
N ARG A 58 10.97 -8.21 -5.51
CA ARG A 58 11.36 -9.61 -5.35
C ARG A 58 10.22 -10.56 -5.69
N GLU A 59 9.00 -10.27 -5.25
CA GLU A 59 7.82 -11.08 -5.57
C GLU A 59 7.56 -11.09 -7.08
N GLN A 60 7.64 -9.94 -7.75
CA GLN A 60 7.49 -9.83 -9.19
C GLN A 60 8.59 -10.58 -9.96
N ALA A 61 9.84 -10.52 -9.48
CA ALA A 61 10.94 -11.27 -10.07
C ALA A 61 10.74 -12.78 -9.93
N GLN A 62 10.21 -13.25 -8.80
CA GLN A 62 9.91 -14.66 -8.57
C GLN A 62 8.74 -15.15 -9.45
N GLU A 63 7.73 -14.31 -9.67
CA GLU A 63 6.65 -14.61 -10.61
C GLU A 63 7.20 -14.76 -12.04
N LEU A 64 8.07 -13.83 -12.48
CA LEU A 64 8.71 -13.90 -13.79
C LEU A 64 9.56 -15.17 -13.95
N ASP A 65 10.34 -15.54 -12.93
CA ASP A 65 11.14 -16.77 -12.93
C ASP A 65 10.27 -18.03 -13.06
N THR A 66 9.13 -18.06 -12.38
CA THR A 66 8.15 -19.16 -12.48
C THR A 66 7.58 -19.26 -13.90
N GLN A 67 7.27 -18.13 -14.53
CA GLN A 67 6.77 -18.09 -15.90
C GLN A 67 7.84 -18.56 -16.91
N ILE A 68 9.09 -18.12 -16.75
CA ILE A 68 10.24 -18.55 -17.55
C ILE A 68 10.48 -20.06 -17.40
N SER A 69 10.49 -20.57 -16.16
CA SER A 69 10.61 -21.99 -15.88
C SER A 69 9.49 -22.80 -16.52
N THR A 70 8.26 -22.26 -16.59
CA THR A 70 7.11 -22.93 -17.22
C THR A 70 7.24 -23.03 -18.74
N ILE A 71 7.84 -22.02 -19.39
CA ILE A 71 8.16 -22.09 -20.82
C ILE A 71 9.29 -23.09 -21.07
N LEU A 72 10.37 -23.01 -20.28
CA LEU A 72 11.54 -23.86 -20.39
C LEU A 72 11.23 -25.33 -20.10
N SER A 73 10.28 -25.61 -19.20
CA SER A 73 9.82 -26.98 -18.89
C SER A 73 9.02 -27.63 -20.03
N GLY A 74 8.91 -26.99 -21.19
CA GLY A 74 8.32 -27.58 -22.39
C GLY A 74 6.80 -27.69 -22.36
N LYS A 75 6.10 -26.97 -21.46
CA LYS A 75 4.63 -27.01 -21.35
C LYS A 75 3.91 -26.54 -22.63
N TYR A 76 4.61 -25.82 -23.52
CA TYR A 76 4.09 -25.33 -24.81
C TYR A 76 4.30 -26.30 -25.99
N GLY A 77 4.74 -27.54 -25.76
CA GLY A 77 4.92 -28.51 -26.83
C GLY A 77 6.05 -28.17 -27.79
N ASP A 78 6.19 -28.97 -28.85
CA ASP A 78 7.31 -29.01 -29.81
C ASP A 78 7.33 -27.83 -30.80
N ASP A 79 6.42 -26.85 -30.66
CA ASP A 79 6.35 -25.71 -31.56
C ASP A 79 7.27 -24.55 -31.13
N LEU A 80 8.38 -24.42 -31.84
CA LEU A 80 9.38 -23.36 -31.66
C LEU A 80 8.79 -21.95 -31.89
N PHE A 81 7.75 -21.84 -32.72
CA PHE A 81 7.12 -20.55 -33.01
C PHE A 81 6.30 -20.04 -31.82
N THR A 82 5.55 -20.93 -31.17
CA THR A 82 4.82 -20.63 -29.93
C THR A 82 5.79 -20.24 -28.80
N ARG A 83 6.93 -20.93 -28.65
CA ARG A 83 7.96 -20.57 -27.66
C ARG A 83 8.60 -19.20 -27.91
N SER A 84 8.89 -18.88 -29.17
CA SER A 84 9.46 -17.57 -29.55
C SER A 84 8.50 -16.43 -29.25
N ARG A 85 7.21 -16.61 -29.55
CA ARG A 85 6.18 -15.59 -29.31
C ARG A 85 5.95 -15.33 -27.82
N GLU A 86 5.92 -16.37 -27.00
CA GLU A 86 5.79 -16.22 -25.54
C GLU A 86 7.05 -15.60 -24.92
N SER A 87 8.24 -15.95 -25.42
CA SER A 87 9.50 -15.34 -24.96
C SER A 87 9.56 -13.84 -25.26
N GLN A 88 9.12 -13.41 -26.44
CA GLN A 88 9.03 -11.99 -26.80
C GLN A 88 8.04 -11.23 -25.91
N LYS A 89 6.89 -11.84 -25.60
CA LYS A 89 5.89 -11.26 -24.70
C LYS A 89 6.42 -11.08 -23.27
N MET A 90 7.27 -11.99 -22.80
CA MET A 90 7.94 -11.86 -21.49
C MET A 90 9.02 -10.79 -21.47
N ILE A 91 9.80 -10.65 -22.54
CA ILE A 91 10.78 -9.56 -22.66
C ILE A 91 10.04 -8.21 -22.61
N ASP A 92 8.95 -8.06 -23.36
CA ASP A 92 8.14 -6.85 -23.33
C ASP A 92 7.53 -6.57 -21.93
N ALA A 93 7.11 -7.61 -21.22
CA ALA A 93 6.61 -7.49 -19.85
C ALA A 93 7.73 -7.06 -18.87
N GLY A 94 8.92 -7.65 -19.00
CA GLY A 94 10.10 -7.31 -18.20
C GLY A 94 10.58 -5.88 -18.43
N VAL A 95 10.56 -5.41 -19.69
CA VAL A 95 10.89 -4.02 -20.02
C VAL A 95 9.89 -3.04 -19.40
N ARG A 96 8.59 -3.37 -19.42
CA ARG A 96 7.56 -2.56 -18.75
C ARG A 96 7.71 -2.51 -17.23
N LEU A 97 8.20 -3.59 -16.61
CA LEU A 97 8.52 -3.64 -15.18
C LEU A 97 9.74 -2.77 -14.81
N ILE A 98 10.69 -2.57 -15.72
CA ILE A 98 11.88 -1.74 -15.48
C ILE A 98 11.60 -0.24 -15.73
N GLN A 99 10.65 0.07 -16.62
CA GLN A 99 10.32 1.45 -17.01
C GLN A 99 9.27 2.12 -16.10
N ASN A 100 8.67 1.39 -15.16
CA ASN A 100 7.59 1.86 -14.30
C ASN A 100 7.99 1.82 -12.83
#